data_AF-A0A415IIE5-F1
#
_entry.id   AF-A0A415IIE5-F1
#
_cell.length_a   1.000
_cell.length_b   1.000
_cell.length_c   1.000
_cell.angle_alpha   90.00
_cell.angle_beta   90.00
_cell.angle_gamma   90.00
#
_symmetry.space_group_name_H-M   'P 1'
#
loop_
_entity.id
_entity.type
_entity.pdbx_description
1 polymer ?
#
loop_
_entity_poly.entity_id
_entity_poly.type
_entity_poly.pdbx_seq_one_letter_code
_entity_poly.pdbx_strand_id
1 'polypeptide(L)'
;MKNLKYILAFVLLLPFLASCEDDEVGNPNVSSQDFVTVSNRTARLSLDNTSGMYVLDEYVKADTLNYETCIFMVDRKVDQEKVKALGNVTDVVFSGTGMKTDYRPAEAQNGKKCYLILLNNIAAKKNQ
;
A
#
# COMPACT_ATOMS: atom_id res chain seq x y z
N MET A 1 6.94 71.96 12.90
CA MET A 1 7.93 70.89 12.61
C MET A 1 7.20 69.78 11.89
N LYS A 2 7.53 69.53 10.62
CA LYS A 2 6.81 68.61 9.72
C LYS A 2 7.40 67.21 9.87
N ASN A 3 6.55 66.25 10.24
CA ASN A 3 6.96 64.88 10.49
C ASN A 3 7.32 64.15 9.19
N LEU A 4 8.35 63.32 9.34
CA LEU A 4 9.22 62.73 8.33
C LEU A 4 8.48 61.73 7.43
N LYS A 5 8.87 61.73 6.16
CA LYS A 5 8.27 60.98 5.04
C LYS A 5 8.59 59.49 5.16
N TYR A 6 7.60 58.66 4.81
CA TYR A 6 7.68 57.20 4.70
C TYR A 6 8.89 56.74 3.89
N ILE A 7 9.77 55.97 4.52
CA ILE A 7 10.94 55.35 3.90
C ILE A 7 10.51 54.00 3.33
N LEU A 8 10.51 53.95 2.00
CA LEU A 8 11.09 52.88 1.19
C LEU A 8 10.61 51.43 1.46
N ALA A 9 9.36 51.14 1.11
CA ALA A 9 8.91 49.78 0.82
C ALA A 9 8.95 49.57 -0.70
N PHE A 10 10.12 49.27 -1.27
CA PHE A 10 10.21 48.78 -2.64
C PHE A 10 11.30 47.72 -2.77
N VAL A 11 10.82 46.47 -2.88
CA VAL A 11 11.30 45.50 -3.87
C VAL A 11 12.77 45.09 -3.72
N LEU A 12 13.02 44.26 -2.70
CA LEU A 12 13.98 43.15 -2.83
C LEU A 12 13.17 41.90 -3.20
N LEU A 13 12.69 41.87 -4.44
CA LEU A 13 12.31 40.64 -5.13
C LEU A 13 13.62 39.91 -5.42
N LEU A 14 14.13 39.21 -4.41
CA LEU A 14 15.11 38.15 -4.60
C LEU A 14 14.46 37.09 -5.49
N PRO A 15 15.01 36.78 -6.67
CA PRO A 15 14.64 35.55 -7.35
C PRO A 15 15.24 34.42 -6.52
N PHE A 16 14.48 33.89 -5.56
CA PHE A 16 14.68 32.52 -5.10
C PHE A 16 14.24 31.59 -6.25
N LEU A 17 15.03 31.58 -7.32
CA LEU A 17 15.22 30.37 -8.09
C LEU A 17 16.04 29.46 -7.18
N ALA A 18 15.34 28.82 -6.24
CA ALA A 18 15.75 27.50 -5.81
C ALA A 18 15.71 26.68 -7.10
N SER A 19 16.86 26.62 -7.78
CA SER A 19 17.16 25.53 -8.69
C SER A 19 16.83 24.29 -7.88
N CYS A 20 15.75 23.59 -8.24
CA CYS A 20 15.71 22.17 -7.96
C CYS A 20 17.02 21.68 -8.59
N GLU A 21 18.02 21.40 -7.75
CA GLU A 21 19.14 20.59 -8.19
C GLU A 21 18.48 19.39 -8.85
N ASP A 22 18.90 19.17 -10.09
CA ASP A 22 18.45 18.08 -10.94
C ASP A 22 18.88 16.80 -10.21
N ASP A 23 18.11 16.40 -9.20
CA ASP A 23 18.26 15.16 -8.47
C ASP A 23 18.16 14.12 -9.56
N GLU A 24 19.31 13.62 -9.98
CA GLU A 24 19.41 12.59 -11.00
C GLU A 24 18.33 11.57 -10.69
N VAL A 25 17.38 11.41 -11.60
CA VAL A 25 16.31 10.43 -11.46
C VAL A 25 17.00 9.08 -11.41
N GLY A 26 17.34 8.65 -10.19
CA GLY A 26 18.06 7.43 -9.95
C GLY A 26 17.26 6.30 -10.59
N ASN A 27 17.93 5.39 -11.27
CA ASN A 27 17.27 4.25 -11.86
C ASN A 27 16.42 3.57 -10.77
N PRO A 28 15.10 3.41 -10.95
CA PRO A 28 14.27 2.77 -9.96
C PRO A 28 14.84 1.36 -9.71
N ASN A 29 15.30 1.12 -8.48
CA ASN A 29 15.86 -0.17 -8.06
C ASN A 29 14.73 -1.17 -7.80
N VAL A 30 13.96 -1.49 -8.84
CA VAL A 30 12.82 -2.39 -8.81
C VAL A 30 13.17 -3.63 -9.62
N SER A 31 13.15 -4.80 -8.98
CA SER A 31 13.45 -6.10 -9.60
C SER A 31 12.17 -6.88 -9.87
N SER A 32 12.18 -7.76 -10.87
CA SER A 32 11.08 -8.72 -11.07
C SER A 32 10.86 -9.62 -9.84
N GLN A 33 11.91 -9.83 -9.02
CA GLN A 33 11.84 -10.59 -7.78
C GLN A 33 11.04 -9.91 -6.67
N ASP A 34 10.76 -8.62 -6.81
CA ASP A 34 9.91 -7.87 -5.88
C ASP A 34 8.42 -8.10 -6.14
N PHE A 35 8.06 -8.79 -7.23
CA PHE A 35 6.67 -9.05 -7.57
C PHE A 35 6.29 -10.53 -7.38
N VAL A 36 5.04 -10.74 -6.98
CA VAL A 36 4.43 -12.07 -6.91
C VAL A 36 3.06 -12.04 -7.57
N THR A 37 2.75 -13.03 -8.41
CA THR A 37 1.40 -13.27 -8.89
C THR A 37 0.76 -14.37 -8.08
N VAL A 38 -0.45 -14.13 -7.61
CA VAL A 38 -1.22 -15.07 -6.81
C VAL A 38 -2.57 -15.37 -7.46
N SER A 39 -3.00 -16.63 -7.35
CA SER A 39 -4.28 -17.09 -7.89
C SER A 39 -5.01 -17.97 -6.88
N ASN A 40 -6.29 -17.68 -6.67
CA ASN A 40 -7.20 -18.45 -5.81
C ASN A 40 -6.66 -18.71 -4.40
N ARG A 41 -6.01 -17.71 -3.81
CA ARG A 41 -5.41 -17.78 -2.48
C ARG A 41 -6.45 -17.50 -1.41
N THR A 42 -6.30 -18.13 -0.26
CA THR A 42 -7.14 -17.90 0.92
C THR A 42 -6.42 -17.04 1.94
N ALA A 43 -7.13 -16.05 2.49
CA ALA A 43 -6.62 -15.19 3.53
C ALA A 43 -7.70 -14.82 4.54
N ARG A 44 -7.24 -14.51 5.76
CA ARG A 44 -8.06 -13.80 6.75
C ARG A 44 -8.03 -12.31 6.43
N LEU A 45 -9.21 -11.70 6.44
CA LEU A 45 -9.39 -10.29 6.20
C LEU A 45 -9.40 -9.54 7.54
N SER A 46 -8.58 -8.50 7.65
CA SER A 46 -8.64 -7.52 8.73
C SER A 46 -8.44 -6.11 8.19
N LEU A 47 -8.69 -5.09 9.02
CA LEU A 47 -8.36 -3.70 8.74
C LEU A 47 -7.20 -3.29 9.65
N ASP A 48 -6.11 -2.84 9.05
CA ASP A 48 -5.05 -2.21 9.81
C ASP A 48 -5.42 -0.75 10.10
N ASN A 49 -5.77 -0.48 11.35
CA ASN A 49 -6.24 0.84 11.78
C ASN A 49 -5.16 1.93 11.70
N THR A 50 -3.87 1.57 11.66
CA THR A 50 -2.79 2.55 11.56
C THR A 50 -2.66 3.09 10.14
N SER A 51 -2.70 2.23 9.13
CA SER A 51 -2.59 2.64 7.72
C SER A 51 -3.95 2.89 7.05
N GLY A 52 -5.02 2.33 7.57
CA GLY A 52 -6.33 2.28 6.91
C GLY A 52 -6.41 1.27 5.77
N MET A 53 -5.38 0.42 5.57
CA MET A 53 -5.37 -0.62 4.55
C MET A 53 -6.09 -1.88 5.03
N TYR A 54 -6.78 -2.57 4.12
CA TYR A 54 -7.19 -3.94 4.39
C TYR A 54 -5.99 -4.88 4.30
N VAL A 55 -5.93 -5.84 5.21
CA VAL A 55 -4.87 -6.84 5.30
C VAL A 55 -5.45 -8.20 4.97
N LEU A 56 -4.78 -8.91 4.06
CA LEU A 56 -5.05 -10.29 3.68
C LEU A 56 -3.92 -11.15 4.24
N ASP A 57 -4.14 -11.77 5.40
CA ASP A 57 -3.17 -12.66 6.03
C ASP A 57 -3.39 -14.09 5.52
N GLU A 58 -2.54 -14.54 4.59
CA GLU A 58 -2.72 -15.86 3.96
C GLU A 58 -2.50 -17.00 4.96
N TYR A 59 -3.24 -18.08 4.73
CA TYR A 59 -3.03 -19.35 5.42
C TYR A 59 -3.11 -20.50 4.43
N VAL A 60 -2.41 -21.59 4.75
CA VAL A 60 -2.47 -22.85 3.99
C VAL A 60 -3.72 -23.61 4.46
N LYS A 61 -4.55 -24.09 3.52
CA LYS A 61 -5.60 -25.07 3.83
C LYS A 61 -4.92 -26.42 4.13
N ALA A 62 -5.42 -27.18 5.10
CA ALA A 62 -4.82 -28.44 5.57
C ALA A 62 -4.46 -29.45 4.45
N ASP A 63 -5.12 -29.36 3.28
CA ASP A 63 -4.99 -30.33 2.18
C ASP A 63 -4.36 -29.76 0.89
N THR A 64 -3.66 -28.62 0.96
CA THR A 64 -3.09 -27.94 -0.23
C THR A 64 -1.58 -27.71 -0.15
N LEU A 65 -0.93 -27.75 -1.32
CA LEU A 65 0.50 -27.58 -1.61
C LEU A 65 1.26 -26.64 -0.65
N ASN A 66 2.46 -27.07 -0.25
CA ASN A 66 3.44 -26.28 0.51
C ASN A 66 3.87 -25.04 -0.27
N TYR A 67 3.14 -23.94 -0.11
CA TYR A 67 3.55 -22.62 -0.56
C TYR A 67 3.89 -21.76 0.65
N GLU A 68 4.80 -20.82 0.45
CA GLU A 68 5.03 -19.76 1.43
C GLU A 68 3.77 -18.89 1.53
N THR A 69 3.22 -18.76 2.73
CA THR A 69 2.11 -17.84 3.01
C THR A 69 2.64 -16.43 3.15
N CYS A 70 1.97 -15.47 2.54
CA CYS A 70 2.33 -14.06 2.56
C CYS A 70 1.25 -13.21 3.21
N ILE A 71 1.57 -11.95 3.45
CA ILE A 71 0.61 -10.91 3.83
C ILE A 71 0.45 -9.96 2.65
N PHE A 72 -0.78 -9.63 2.29
CA PHE A 72 -1.07 -8.64 1.25
C PHE A 72 -1.86 -7.47 1.82
N MET A 73 -1.43 -6.25 1.55
CA MET A 73 -2.17 -5.04 1.91
C MET A 73 -2.83 -4.43 0.69
N VAL A 74 -4.13 -4.15 0.83
CA VAL A 74 -4.96 -3.54 -0.20
C VAL A 74 -4.96 -2.03 0.01
N ASP A 75 -3.99 -1.35 -0.59
CA ASP A 75 -3.83 0.10 -0.49
C ASP A 75 -4.73 0.85 -1.47
N ARG A 76 -4.78 0.38 -2.73
CA ARG A 76 -5.49 1.09 -3.80
C ARG A 76 -6.98 1.22 -3.50
N LYS A 77 -7.50 2.46 -3.50
CA LYS A 77 -8.90 2.77 -3.17
C LYS A 77 -9.94 1.91 -3.90
N VAL A 78 -9.79 1.72 -5.22
CA VAL A 78 -10.73 0.88 -6.00
C VAL A 78 -10.72 -0.58 -5.55
N ASP A 79 -9.57 -1.08 -5.08
CA ASP A 79 -9.46 -2.44 -4.57
C ASP A 79 -10.03 -2.53 -3.14
N GLN A 80 -9.85 -1.50 -2.31
CA GLN A 80 -10.52 -1.39 -1.02
C GLN A 80 -12.06 -1.33 -1.16
N GLU A 81 -12.58 -0.68 -2.21
CA GLU A 81 -14.02 -0.66 -2.50
C GLU A 81 -14.55 -2.06 -2.84
N LYS A 82 -13.77 -2.89 -3.56
CA LYS A 82 -14.11 -4.31 -3.79
C LYS A 82 -14.18 -5.08 -2.48
N VAL A 83 -13.23 -4.86 -1.56
CA VAL A 83 -13.22 -5.49 -0.23
C VAL A 83 -14.45 -5.06 0.58
N LYS A 84 -14.75 -3.75 0.63
CA LYS A 84 -15.92 -3.19 1.32
C LYS A 84 -17.24 -3.76 0.81
N ALA A 85 -17.34 -3.97 -0.50
CA ALA A 85 -18.54 -4.54 -1.13
C ALA A 85 -18.84 -5.98 -0.68
N LEU A 86 -17.88 -6.69 -0.08
CA LEU A 86 -18.11 -8.03 0.48
C LEU A 86 -18.90 -7.99 1.79
N GLY A 87 -18.98 -6.83 2.46
CA GLY A 87 -19.61 -6.68 3.76
C GLY A 87 -18.79 -7.31 4.89
N ASN A 88 -19.46 -7.84 5.91
CA ASN A 88 -18.82 -8.43 7.07
C ASN A 88 -18.37 -9.88 6.78
N VAL A 89 -17.14 -10.06 6.32
CA VAL A 89 -16.54 -11.36 6.01
C VAL A 89 -15.19 -11.52 6.71
N THR A 90 -14.92 -12.71 7.22
CA THR A 90 -13.65 -13.02 7.90
C THR A 90 -12.63 -13.65 6.96
N ASP A 91 -13.10 -14.51 6.04
CA ASP A 91 -12.26 -15.25 5.12
C ASP A 91 -12.59 -14.90 3.67
N VAL A 92 -11.55 -14.74 2.86
CA VAL A 92 -11.68 -14.40 1.45
C VAL A 92 -10.88 -15.35 0.56
N VAL A 93 -11.28 -15.42 -0.70
CA VAL A 93 -10.49 -15.98 -1.80
C VAL A 93 -10.13 -14.85 -2.76
N PHE A 94 -8.87 -14.73 -3.14
CA PHE A 94 -8.38 -13.62 -3.96
C PHE A 94 -7.32 -14.04 -4.98
N SER A 95 -7.14 -13.19 -5.99
CA SER A 95 -6.03 -13.25 -6.94
C SER A 95 -5.55 -11.84 -7.28
N GLY A 96 -4.30 -11.70 -7.68
CA GLY A 96 -3.72 -10.40 -8.01
C GLY A 96 -2.21 -10.45 -8.18
N THR A 97 -1.63 -9.26 -8.26
CA THR A 97 -0.17 -9.07 -8.32
C THR A 97 0.27 -8.23 -7.13
N GLY A 98 1.14 -8.79 -6.29
CA GLY A 98 1.75 -8.13 -5.15
C GLY A 98 3.10 -7.54 -5.51
N MET A 99 3.40 -6.36 -4.99
CA MET A 99 4.72 -5.74 -4.98
C MET A 99 5.26 -5.71 -3.55
N LYS A 100 6.48 -6.20 -3.35
CA LYS A 100 7.10 -6.36 -2.03
C LYS A 100 7.20 -5.01 -1.32
N THR A 101 7.03 -5.03 -0.01
CA THR A 101 7.13 -3.83 0.82
C THR A 101 7.71 -4.16 2.19
N ASP A 102 8.32 -3.15 2.82
CA ASP A 102 8.85 -3.21 4.18
C ASP A 102 7.82 -2.83 5.24
N TYR A 103 6.63 -2.37 4.83
CA TYR A 103 5.52 -2.14 5.76
C TYR A 103 5.11 -3.45 6.45
N ARG A 104 4.84 -3.39 7.75
CA ARG A 104 4.39 -4.52 8.57
C ARG A 104 3.11 -4.13 9.32
N PRO A 105 1.95 -4.71 8.99
CA PRO A 105 0.72 -4.44 9.74
C PRO A 105 0.82 -5.00 11.16
N ALA A 106 0.31 -4.26 12.14
CA ALA A 106 0.52 -4.55 13.57
C ALA A 106 -0.05 -5.92 14.01
N GLU A 107 -1.14 -6.38 13.39
CA GLU A 107 -1.85 -7.61 13.78
C GLU A 107 -1.52 -8.82 12.91
N ALA A 108 -0.63 -8.69 11.92
CA ALA A 108 -0.33 -9.77 11.01
C ALA A 108 0.75 -10.72 11.59
N GLN A 109 0.68 -12.01 11.23
CA GLN A 109 1.62 -13.00 11.76
C GLN A 109 3.08 -12.67 11.40
N ASN A 110 3.94 -12.65 12.42
CA ASN A 110 5.38 -12.37 12.26
C ASN A 110 6.06 -13.38 11.32
N GLY A 111 6.95 -12.87 10.47
CA GLY A 111 7.84 -13.66 9.60
C GLY A 111 7.36 -13.87 8.16
N LYS A 112 6.12 -13.49 7.82
CA LYS A 112 5.63 -13.54 6.43
C LYS A 112 6.15 -12.35 5.61
N LYS A 113 6.44 -12.60 4.34
CA LYS A 113 6.70 -11.54 3.37
C LYS A 113 5.44 -10.70 3.16
N CYS A 114 5.60 -9.39 3.06
CA CYS A 114 4.50 -8.45 2.87
C CYS A 114 4.54 -7.83 1.48
N TYR A 115 3.36 -7.65 0.90
CA TYR A 115 3.19 -7.11 -0.44
C TYR A 115 2.03 -6.10 -0.46
N LEU A 116 2.16 -5.03 -1.24
CA LEU A 116 1.03 -4.21 -1.69
C LEU A 116 0.39 -4.90 -2.89
N ILE A 117 -0.90 -5.19 -2.85
CA ILE A 117 -1.57 -5.97 -3.90
C ILE A 117 -2.45 -5.11 -4.80
N LEU A 118 -2.35 -5.37 -6.11
CA LEU A 118 -3.35 -5.02 -7.11
C LEU A 118 -4.30 -6.21 -7.29
N LEU A 119 -5.58 -6.03 -6.95
CA LEU A 119 -6.55 -7.13 -6.96
C LEU A 119 -7.15 -7.35 -8.35
N ASN A 120 -6.99 -8.56 -8.88
CA ASN A 120 -7.74 -9.04 -10.04
C ASN A 120 -9.15 -9.46 -9.62
N ASN A 121 -9.26 -10.23 -8.53
CA ASN A 121 -10.54 -10.62 -7.94
C ASN A 121 -10.41 -10.80 -6.42
N ILE A 122 -11.54 -10.62 -5.74
CA ILE A 122 -11.72 -10.98 -4.33
C ILE A 122 -13.17 -11.38 -4.10
N ALA A 123 -13.40 -12.40 -3.28
CA ALA A 123 -14.72 -12.86 -2.91
C ALA A 123 -14.72 -13.40 -1.48
N ALA A 124 -15.89 -13.38 -0.83
CA ALA A 124 -16.10 -14.11 0.41
C ALA A 124 -15.82 -15.60 0.19
N LYS A 125 -15.03 -16.22 1.08
CA LYS A 125 -14.80 -17.65 1.04
C LYS A 125 -16.09 -18.36 1.44
N LYS A 126 -16.63 -19.20 0.56
CA LYS A 126 -17.78 -20.05 0.88
C LYS A 126 -17.29 -21.23 1.72
N ASN A 127 -17.94 -21.48 2.85
CA ASN A 127 -17.76 -22.73 3.59
C ASN A 127 -18.29 -23.86 2.69
N GLN A 128 -17.41 -24.77 2.30
CA GLN A 128 -17.80 -26.06 1.71
C GLN A 128 -17.90 -27.08 2.83
#